data_AF-A0A849R6L1-F1
#
_entry.id   AF-A0A849R6L1-F1
#
_cell.length_a   1.000
_cell.length_b   1.000
_cell.length_c   1.000
_cell.angle_alpha   90.00
_cell.angle_beta   90.00
_cell.angle_gamma   90.00
#
_symmetry.space_group_name_H-M   'P 1'
#
loop_
_entity.id
_entity.type
_entity.pdbx_description
1 polymer ?
#
loop_
_entity_poly.entity_id
_entity_poly.type
_entity_poly.pdbx_seq_one_letter_code
_entity_poly.pdbx_strand_id
1 'polypeptide(L)'
;MNAEGHKKKADEIEDSLDRLLPDPEGEHVVAIVELTYGAAIHLIASGMENKYNKHLDTHVGLPRELRKLGEIDIAMIFETIDMFRAGRWYGSKGNGDVVGRCVGFIEKIKVWASE
;
A
#
# COMPACT_ATOMS: atom_id res chain seq x y z
N MET A 1 5.89 -15.49 2.11
CA MET A 1 4.68 -16.36 2.07
C MET A 1 4.49 -16.78 0.62
N ASN A 2 3.52 -17.62 0.26
CA ASN A 2 3.13 -17.74 -1.16
C ASN A 2 2.17 -16.59 -1.53
N ALA A 3 1.87 -16.44 -2.82
CA ALA A 3 1.03 -15.36 -3.33
C ALA A 3 -0.35 -15.31 -2.67
N GLU A 4 -0.96 -16.48 -2.42
CA GLU A 4 -2.26 -16.61 -1.76
C GLU A 4 -2.19 -16.18 -0.29
N GLY A 5 -1.13 -16.59 0.43
CA GLY A 5 -0.91 -16.18 1.81
C GLY A 5 -0.72 -14.67 1.92
N HIS A 6 0.02 -14.07 1.00
CA HIS A 6 0.15 -12.61 0.93
C HIS A 6 -1.19 -11.93 0.67
N LYS A 7 -1.97 -12.40 -0.31
CA LYS A 7 -3.29 -11.87 -0.60
C LYS A 7 -4.21 -11.93 0.62
N LYS A 8 -4.32 -13.11 1.25
CA LYS A 8 -5.11 -13.28 2.47
C LYS A 8 -4.69 -12.32 3.58
N LYS A 9 -3.38 -12.07 3.73
CA LYS A 9 -2.90 -11.14 4.75
C LYS A 9 -3.25 -9.69 4.43
N ALA A 10 -3.24 -9.30 3.15
CA ALA A 10 -3.74 -8.00 2.73
C ALA A 10 -5.24 -7.86 3.04
N ASP A 11 -6.05 -8.87 2.71
CA ASP A 11 -7.50 -8.87 2.98
C ASP A 11 -7.80 -8.67 4.48
N GLU A 12 -7.09 -9.37 5.38
CA GLU A 12 -7.23 -9.18 6.84
C GLU A 12 -6.91 -7.75 7.31
N ILE A 13 -5.96 -7.08 6.66
CA ILE A 13 -5.56 -5.71 7.00
C ILE A 13 -6.57 -4.71 6.42
N GLU A 14 -7.05 -4.95 5.20
CA GLU A 14 -8.11 -4.16 4.56
C GLU A 14 -9.39 -4.21 5.39
N ASP A 15 -9.80 -5.38 5.92
CA ASP A 15 -10.93 -5.51 6.84
C ASP A 15 -10.79 -4.62 8.10
N SER A 16 -9.55 -4.40 8.55
CA SER A 16 -9.26 -3.52 9.69
C SER A 16 -9.29 -2.05 9.27
N LEU A 17 -8.78 -1.73 8.08
CA LEU A 17 -8.79 -0.40 7.50
C LEU A 17 -10.23 0.08 7.26
N ASP A 18 -11.11 -0.79 6.75
CA ASP A 18 -12.52 -0.49 6.50
C ASP A 18 -13.29 -0.06 7.75
N ARG A 19 -12.88 -0.55 8.93
CA ARG A 19 -13.49 -0.14 10.22
C ARG A 19 -13.11 1.26 10.66
N LEU A 20 -12.02 1.81 10.12
CA LEU A 20 -11.54 3.16 10.40
C LEU A 20 -12.02 4.17 9.36
N LEU A 21 -12.66 3.71 8.28
CA LEU A 21 -13.07 4.54 7.16
C LEU A 21 -14.59 4.72 7.10
N PRO A 22 -15.09 5.89 6.64
CA PRO A 22 -14.31 7.12 6.42
C PRO A 22 -13.86 7.75 7.75
N ASP A 23 -12.75 8.50 7.71
CA ASP A 23 -12.21 9.25 8.87
C ASP A 23 -12.38 10.77 8.63
N PRO A 24 -13.61 11.32 8.67
CA PRO A 24 -13.88 12.71 8.32
C PRO A 24 -13.22 13.71 9.29
N GLU A 25 -13.08 13.33 10.55
CA GLU A 25 -12.46 14.14 11.60
C GLU A 25 -10.92 14.00 11.62
N GLY A 26 -10.38 13.01 10.90
CA GLY A 26 -8.93 12.80 10.80
C GLY A 26 -8.29 12.34 12.11
N GLU A 27 -9.02 11.59 12.94
CA GLU A 27 -8.55 11.09 14.24
C GLU A 27 -7.67 9.85 14.12
N HIS A 28 -7.75 9.15 12.99
CA HIS A 28 -7.13 7.84 12.78
C HIS A 28 -6.08 7.81 11.67
N VAL A 29 -5.67 8.97 11.14
CA VAL A 29 -4.73 9.09 10.00
C VAL A 29 -3.48 8.23 10.16
N VAL A 30 -2.82 8.26 11.32
CA VAL A 30 -1.59 7.49 11.55
C VAL A 30 -1.85 5.98 11.43
N ALA A 31 -2.94 5.50 12.05
CA ALA A 31 -3.32 4.10 11.97
C ALA A 31 -3.70 3.70 10.52
N ILE A 32 -4.46 4.55 9.83
CA ILE A 32 -4.83 4.37 8.42
C ILE A 32 -3.58 4.25 7.54
N VAL A 33 -2.58 5.10 7.72
CA VAL A 33 -1.32 5.07 6.96
C VAL A 33 -0.55 3.78 7.22
N GLU A 34 -0.40 3.36 8.48
CA GLU A 34 0.31 2.11 8.84
C GLU A 34 -0.41 0.87 8.28
N LEU A 35 -1.74 0.81 8.37
CA LEU A 35 -2.53 -0.27 7.77
C LEU A 35 -2.43 -0.27 6.25
N THR A 36 -2.50 0.90 5.62
CA THR A 36 -2.29 1.06 4.17
C THR A 36 -0.93 0.53 3.75
N TYR A 37 0.13 0.86 4.49
CA TYR A 37 1.47 0.37 4.24
C TYR A 37 1.56 -1.16 4.35
N GLY A 38 1.00 -1.73 5.41
CA GLY A 38 0.96 -3.18 5.62
C GLY A 38 0.22 -3.92 4.50
N ALA A 39 -0.96 -3.45 4.13
CA ALA A 39 -1.74 -4.02 3.03
C ALA A 39 -0.99 -3.89 1.70
N ALA A 40 -0.41 -2.72 1.41
CA ALA A 40 0.35 -2.48 0.18
C ALA A 40 1.54 -3.44 0.02
N ILE A 41 2.32 -3.71 1.09
CA ILE A 41 3.43 -4.69 1.01
C ILE A 41 2.90 -6.05 0.56
N HIS A 42 1.81 -6.51 1.16
CA HIS A 42 1.26 -7.83 0.91
C HIS A 42 0.62 -7.96 -0.48
N LEU A 43 -0.13 -6.95 -0.92
CA LEU A 43 -0.67 -6.91 -2.27
C LEU A 43 0.46 -6.87 -3.31
N ILE A 44 1.49 -6.05 -3.08
CA ILE A 44 2.63 -5.97 -3.99
C ILE A 44 3.38 -7.31 -4.04
N ALA A 45 3.65 -7.94 -2.89
CA ALA A 45 4.30 -9.24 -2.84
C ALA A 45 3.51 -10.32 -3.60
N SER A 46 2.18 -10.34 -3.43
CA SER A 46 1.29 -11.25 -4.18
C SER A 46 1.37 -11.02 -5.70
N GLY A 47 1.25 -9.76 -6.15
CA GLY A 47 1.36 -9.41 -7.56
C GLY A 47 2.73 -9.71 -8.16
N MET A 48 3.81 -9.46 -7.40
CA MET A 48 5.17 -9.77 -7.83
C MET A 48 5.41 -11.27 -8.05
N GLU A 49 4.85 -12.10 -7.18
CA GLU A 49 4.91 -13.55 -7.30
C GLU A 49 4.07 -14.03 -8.50
N ASN A 50 2.84 -13.54 -8.67
CA ASN A 50 1.95 -13.96 -9.76
C ASN A 50 2.44 -13.51 -11.14
N LYS A 51 2.88 -12.25 -11.28
CA LYS A 51 3.24 -11.65 -12.57
C LYS A 51 4.66 -11.98 -13.02
N TYR A 52 5.60 -12.08 -12.07
CA TYR A 52 7.04 -12.20 -12.39
C TYR A 52 7.72 -13.38 -11.72
N ASN A 53 7.00 -14.23 -10.98
CA ASN A 53 7.56 -15.35 -10.21
C ASN A 53 8.67 -14.89 -9.24
N LYS A 54 8.50 -13.70 -8.65
CA LYS A 54 9.44 -13.11 -7.68
C LYS A 54 8.86 -13.12 -6.28
N HIS A 55 9.45 -13.92 -5.40
CA HIS A 55 9.13 -13.89 -3.98
C HIS A 55 9.83 -12.70 -3.32
N LEU A 56 9.02 -11.76 -2.81
CA LEU A 56 9.50 -10.60 -2.07
C LEU A 56 8.91 -10.61 -0.66
N ASP A 57 9.68 -11.11 0.29
CA ASP A 57 9.32 -11.10 1.71
C ASP A 57 9.80 -9.84 2.45
N THR A 58 10.46 -8.90 1.76
CA THR A 58 11.01 -7.67 2.36
C THR A 58 10.55 -6.42 1.63
N HIS A 59 10.26 -5.36 2.39
CA HIS A 59 9.93 -4.04 1.85
C HIS A 59 11.18 -3.25 1.39
N VAL A 60 12.38 -3.64 1.86
CA VAL A 60 13.63 -2.95 1.51
C VAL A 60 13.97 -3.19 0.04
N GLY A 61 14.10 -2.10 -0.73
CA GLY A 61 14.44 -2.17 -2.14
C GLY A 61 13.26 -2.50 -3.07
N LEU A 62 12.04 -2.65 -2.52
CA LEU A 62 10.83 -2.94 -3.30
C LEU A 62 10.58 -1.91 -4.42
N PRO A 63 10.66 -0.57 -4.18
CA PRO A 63 10.51 0.41 -5.26
C PRO A 63 11.54 0.27 -6.38
N ARG A 64 12.79 -0.05 -6.02
CA ARG A 64 13.86 -0.26 -7.01
C ARG A 64 13.55 -1.46 -7.88
N GLU A 65 13.02 -2.53 -7.28
CA GLU A 65 12.72 -3.75 -8.02
C GLU A 65 11.51 -3.59 -8.93
N LEU A 66 10.44 -2.94 -8.45
CA LEU A 66 9.29 -2.55 -9.27
C LEU A 66 9.72 -1.71 -10.48
N ARG A 67 10.60 -0.72 -10.27
CA ARG A 67 11.12 0.11 -11.36
C ARG A 67 11.89 -0.69 -12.43
N LYS A 68 12.66 -1.70 -12.04
CA LYS A 68 13.36 -2.56 -13.01
C LYS A 68 12.41 -3.38 -13.87
N LEU A 69 11.22 -3.68 -13.35
CA LEU A 69 10.18 -4.44 -14.05
C LEU A 69 9.28 -3.54 -14.91
N GLY A 70 9.47 -2.21 -14.86
CA GLY A 70 8.61 -1.25 -15.56
C GLY A 70 7.38 -0.81 -14.75
N GLU A 71 7.22 -1.29 -13.53
CA GLU A 71 6.08 -1.00 -12.64
C GLU A 71 6.27 0.33 -11.90
N ILE A 72 6.47 1.41 -12.67
CA ILE A 72 6.85 2.73 -12.15
C ILE A 72 5.76 3.30 -11.24
N ASP A 73 4.49 3.16 -11.63
CA ASP A 73 3.36 3.72 -10.89
C ASP A 73 3.22 3.07 -9.51
N ILE A 74 3.38 1.74 -9.43
CA ILE A 74 3.31 1.00 -8.16
C ILE A 74 4.50 1.34 -7.27
N ALA A 75 5.70 1.51 -7.85
CA ALA A 75 6.87 1.95 -7.12
C ALA A 75 6.64 3.34 -6.48
N MET A 76 6.11 4.29 -7.26
CA MET A 76 5.83 5.65 -6.79
C MET A 76 4.73 5.69 -5.73
N ILE A 77 3.69 4.87 -5.88
CA ILE A 77 2.63 4.73 -4.88
C ILE A 77 3.24 4.24 -3.56
N PHE A 78 4.02 3.15 -3.60
CA PHE A 78 4.61 2.58 -2.39
C PHE A 78 5.54 3.56 -1.68
N GLU A 79 6.39 4.27 -2.42
CA GLU A 79 7.26 5.33 -1.86
C GLU A 79 6.47 6.47 -1.24
N THR A 80 5.32 6.82 -1.83
CA THR A 80 4.44 7.83 -1.26
C THR A 80 3.83 7.37 0.05
N ILE A 81 3.40 6.11 0.15
CA ILE A 81 2.87 5.55 1.41
C ILE A 81 3.98 5.54 2.48
N ASP A 82 5.21 5.12 2.13
CA ASP A 82 6.35 5.12 3.05
C ASP A 82 6.72 6.54 3.51
N MET A 83 6.59 7.54 2.64
CA MET A 83 6.74 8.95 2.98
C MET A 83 5.67 9.41 3.98
N PHE A 84 4.41 9.02 3.79
CA PHE A 84 3.33 9.32 4.74
C PHE A 84 3.62 8.70 6.11
N ARG A 85 4.11 7.46 6.12
CA ARG A 85 4.48 6.72 7.32
C ARG A 85 5.61 7.40 8.09
N ALA A 86 6.55 8.01 7.38
CA ALA A 86 7.62 8.81 7.99
C ALA A 86 7.15 10.19 8.53
N GLY A 87 5.84 10.48 8.51
CA GLY A 87 5.27 11.76 8.95
C GLY A 87 5.59 12.93 8.00
N ARG A 88 6.04 12.65 6.78
CA ARG A 88 6.46 13.67 5.80
C ARG A 88 5.28 13.99 4.88
N TRP A 89 4.44 14.92 5.33
CA TRP A 89 3.27 15.35 4.56
C TRP A 89 3.61 16.62 3.76
N TYR A 90 3.38 16.62 2.45
CA TYR A 90 3.60 17.82 1.64
C TYR A 90 2.62 18.93 2.04
N GLY A 91 3.17 20.10 2.39
CA GLY A 91 2.59 21.44 2.50
C GLY A 91 1.08 21.57 2.79
N SER A 92 0.72 22.09 3.96
CA SER A 92 -0.61 22.60 4.37
C SER A 92 -1.86 21.77 4.04
N LYS A 93 -1.73 20.55 3.51
CA LYS A 93 -2.83 19.63 3.22
C LYS A 93 -3.30 18.99 4.53
N GLY A 94 -4.61 19.03 4.75
CA GLY A 94 -5.24 18.50 5.95
C GLY A 94 -5.25 16.97 5.97
N ASN A 95 -5.51 16.42 7.16
CA ASN A 95 -5.61 14.99 7.44
C ASN A 95 -6.50 14.20 6.46
N GLY A 96 -7.63 14.78 6.02
CA GLY A 96 -8.54 14.13 5.07
C GLY A 96 -7.95 13.83 3.69
N ASP A 97 -6.99 14.65 3.21
CA ASP A 97 -6.31 14.42 1.92
C ASP A 97 -5.43 13.16 1.95
N VAL A 98 -4.83 12.85 3.11
CA VAL A 98 -3.97 11.67 3.28
C VAL A 98 -4.82 10.41 3.24
N VAL A 99 -5.93 10.38 3.98
CA VAL A 99 -6.85 9.24 4.05
C VAL A 99 -7.42 8.91 2.67
N GLY A 100 -7.89 9.92 1.92
CA GLY A 100 -8.40 9.70 0.56
C GLY A 100 -7.33 9.14 -0.39
N ARG A 101 -6.06 9.56 -0.25
CA ARG A 101 -4.96 9.01 -1.04
C ARG A 101 -4.65 7.57 -0.67
N CYS A 102 -4.65 7.22 0.61
CA CYS A 102 -4.47 5.85 1.07
C CYS A 102 -5.48 4.88 0.43
N VAL A 103 -6.77 5.23 0.45
CA VAL A 103 -7.83 4.44 -0.19
C VAL A 103 -7.59 4.29 -1.69
N GLY A 104 -7.30 5.40 -2.37
CA GLY A 104 -7.01 5.37 -3.81
C GLY A 104 -5.74 4.59 -4.18
N PHE A 105 -4.76 4.51 -3.28
CA PHE A 105 -3.55 3.71 -3.49
C PHE A 105 -3.80 2.22 -3.36
N ILE A 106 -4.55 1.78 -2.34
CA ILE A 106 -4.91 0.36 -2.18
C ILE A 106 -5.62 -0.14 -3.43
N GLU A 107 -6.62 0.59 -3.91
CA GLU A 107 -7.38 0.18 -5.09
C GLU A 107 -6.48 0.01 -6.33
N LYS A 108 -5.57 0.97 -6.57
CA LYS A 108 -4.62 0.87 -7.68
C LYS A 108 -3.69 -0.33 -7.58
N ILE A 109 -3.21 -0.63 -6.37
CA ILE A 109 -2.35 -1.79 -6.15
C ILE A 109 -3.14 -3.09 -6.34
N LYS A 110 -4.40 -3.15 -5.91
CA LYS A 110 -5.28 -4.32 -6.08
C LYS A 110 -5.53 -4.62 -7.55
N VAL A 111 -5.94 -3.61 -8.32
CA VAL A 111 -6.13 -3.73 -9.77
C VAL A 111 -4.86 -4.28 -10.40
N TRP A 112 -3.72 -3.65 -10.13
CA TRP A 112 -2.43 -4.11 -10.63
C TRP A 112 -2.08 -5.54 -10.20
N ALA A 113 -2.34 -5.94 -8.96
CA ALA A 113 -1.99 -7.28 -8.48
C ALA A 113 -2.87 -8.39 -9.10
N SER A 114 -4.00 -8.01 -9.72
CA SER A 114 -5.00 -8.92 -10.30
C SER A 114 -4.96 -9.04 -11.82
N GLU A 115 -4.19 -8.19 -12.51
CA GLU A 115 -3.92 -8.27 -13.95
C GLU A 115 -3.02 -9.45 -14.30
#